data_AF-A0A1H6J703-F1
#
_entry.id   AF-A0A1H6J703-F1
#
_cell.length_a   1.000
_cell.length_b   1.000
_cell.length_c   1.000
_cell.angle_alpha   90.00
_cell.angle_beta   90.00
_cell.angle_gamma   90.00
#
_symmetry.space_group_name_H-M   'P 1'
#
loop_
_entity.id
_entity.type
_entity.pdbx_description
1 polymer ?
#
loop_
_entity_poly.entity_id
_entity_poly.type
_entity_poly.pdbx_seq_one_letter_code
_entity_poly.pdbx_strand_id
1 'polypeptide(L)' 'MKIYTPEEVLIKIKKITNKELDSQLSNDLEVSKQMISQYKNKKNIDLQLKIISLLIHIIENKPK' A
#
# COMPACT_ATOMS: atom_id res chain seq x y z
N MET A 1 -1.87 17.65 -10.45
CA MET A 1 -2.01 16.38 -9.71
C MET A 1 -0.96 16.35 -8.60
N LYS A 2 -1.33 16.07 -7.34
CA LYS A 2 -0.34 15.94 -6.25
C LYS A 2 0.37 14.59 -6.38
N ILE A 3 1.70 14.59 -6.42
CA ILE A 3 2.52 13.38 -6.39
C ILE A 3 2.80 13.04 -4.92
N TYR A 4 2.55 11.79 -4.52
CA TYR A 4 2.78 11.32 -3.17
C TYR A 4 4.15 10.65 -3.02
N THR A 5 4.78 10.81 -1.87
CA THR A 5 5.94 10.01 -1.49
C THR A 5 5.52 8.58 -1.13
N PRO A 6 6.43 7.59 -1.13
CA PRO A 6 6.11 6.24 -0.67
C PRO A 6 5.49 6.19 0.73
N GLU A 7 5.94 7.05 1.65
CA GLU A 7 5.41 7.15 3.01
C GLU A 7 3.99 7.69 3.01
N GLU A 8 3.71 8.75 2.25
CA GLU A 8 2.36 9.28 2.09
C GLU A 8 1.41 8.24 1.47
N VAL A 9 1.89 7.44 0.51
CA VAL A 9 1.13 6.33 -0.09
C VAL A 9 0.78 5.28 0.97
N LEU A 10 1.76 4.82 1.75
CA LEU A 10 1.53 3.83 2.80
C LEU A 10 0.52 4.34 3.85
N ILE A 11 0.64 5.59 4.28
CA ILE A 11 -0.29 6.22 5.23
C ILE A 11 -1.71 6.24 4.65
N LYS A 12 -1.86 6.60 3.38
CA LYS A 12 -3.16 6.67 2.71
C LYS A 12 -3.78 5.29 2.55
N ILE A 13 -3.01 4.31 2.09
CA ILE A 13 -3.52 2.94 1.91
C ILE A 13 -4.00 2.38 3.23
N LYS A 14 -3.20 2.52 4.30
CA LYS A 14 -3.61 2.15 5.66
C LYS A 14 -4.95 2.74 6.05
N LYS A 15 -5.18 4.03 5.80
CA LYS A 15 -6.49 4.67 6.07
C LYS A 15 -7.61 4.06 5.23
N ILE A 16 -7.36 3.78 3.95
CA ILE A 16 -8.36 3.22 3.04
C ILE A 16 -8.72 1.77 3.44
N THR A 17 -7.74 1.00 3.88
CA THR A 17 -7.89 -0.42 4.26
C THR A 17 -8.13 -0.61 5.76
N ASN A 18 -8.33 0.48 6.50
CA ASN A 18 -8.53 0.50 7.94
C ASN A 18 -7.46 -0.28 8.73
N LYS A 19 -6.18 -0.09 8.35
CA LYS A 19 -5.02 -0.67 9.02
C LYS A 19 -4.24 0.41 9.77
N GLU A 20 -3.68 0.04 10.90
CA GLU A 20 -2.85 0.94 11.71
C GLU A 20 -1.36 0.59 11.55
N LEU A 21 -1.06 -0.71 11.46
CA LEU A 21 0.31 -1.22 11.49
C LEU A 21 0.82 -1.61 10.10
N ASP A 22 2.14 -1.46 9.90
CA ASP A 22 2.82 -1.94 8.68
C ASP A 22 2.68 -3.47 8.52
N SER A 23 2.59 -4.22 9.64
CA SER A 23 2.40 -5.67 9.64
C SER A 23 1.03 -6.10 9.11
N GLN A 24 -0.01 -5.34 9.44
CA GLN A 24 -1.36 -5.62 8.93
C GLN A 24 -1.43 -5.38 7.42
N LEU A 25 -0.84 -4.27 6.97
CA LEU A 25 -0.76 -3.96 5.54
C LEU A 25 0.12 -4.98 4.77
N SER A 26 1.22 -5.44 5.37
CA SER A 26 2.08 -6.43 4.72
C SER A 26 1.39 -7.78 4.54
N ASN A 27 0.51 -8.17 5.48
CA ASN A 27 -0.29 -9.39 5.35
C ASN A 27 -1.30 -9.28 4.20
N ASP A 28 -2.05 -8.17 4.12
CA ASP A 28 -3.00 -7.92 3.03
C ASP A 28 -2.33 -7.87 1.65
N LEU A 29 -1.11 -7.36 1.59
CA LEU A 29 -0.32 -7.29 0.36
C LEU A 29 0.46 -8.58 0.08
N GLU A 30 0.42 -9.57 0.98
CA GLU A 30 1.21 -10.80 0.92
C GLU A 30 2.70 -10.50 0.65
N VAL A 31 3.29 -9.63 1.48
CA VAL A 31 4.70 -9.27 1.44
C VAL A 31 5.31 -9.33 2.84
N SER A 32 6.64 -9.37 2.91
CA SER A 32 7.31 -9.23 4.19
C SER A 32 7.29 -7.78 4.69
N LYS A 33 7.33 -7.58 6.00
CA LYS A 33 7.48 -6.26 6.63
C LYS A 33 8.73 -5.51 6.13
N GLN A 34 9.79 -6.24 5.75
CA GLN A 34 11.01 -5.66 5.20
C GLN A 34 10.76 -4.96 3.87
N MET A 35 9.88 -5.50 3.01
CA MET A 35 9.53 -4.87 1.74
C MET A 35 8.87 -3.50 1.95
N ILE A 36 8.01 -3.36 2.97
CA ILE A 36 7.40 -2.07 3.36
C ILE A 36 8.49 -1.04 3.69
N SER A 37 9.52 -1.45 4.43
CA SER A 37 10.66 -0.58 4.76
C SER A 37 11.50 -0.22 3.51
N GLN A 38 11.72 -1.17 2.61
CA GLN A 38 12.41 -0.92 1.34
C GLN A 38 11.64 0.02 0.41
N TYR A 39 10.31 -0.03 0.44
CA TYR A 39 9.46 0.88 -0.32
C TYR A 39 9.56 2.33 0.15
N LYS A 40 9.64 2.57 1.47
CA LYS A 40 9.95 3.90 2.03
C LYS A 40 11.27 4.45 1.46
N ASN A 41 12.24 3.56 1.24
CA ASN A 41 13.53 3.86 0.64
C ASN A 41 13.55 3.82 -0.91
N LYS A 42 12.38 3.79 -1.58
CA LYS A 42 12.20 3.84 -3.05
C LYS A 42 12.88 2.71 -3.84
N LYS A 43 13.05 1.52 -3.27
CA LYS A 43 13.78 0.41 -3.91
C LYS A 43 12.92 -0.76 -4.38
N ASN A 44 11.59 -0.69 -4.31
CA ASN A 44 10.74 -1.88 -4.48
C ASN A 44 9.54 -1.64 -5.42
N ILE A 45 9.72 -1.97 -6.70
CA ILE A 45 8.70 -1.86 -7.76
C ILE A 45 7.56 -2.89 -7.55
N ASP A 46 7.89 -4.10 -7.11
CA ASP A 46 6.90 -5.16 -6.89
C ASP A 46 5.86 -4.78 -5.84
N LEU A 47 6.31 -4.18 -4.73
CA LEU A 47 5.41 -3.68 -3.70
C LEU A 47 4.54 -2.53 -4.23
N GLN A 48 5.07 -1.69 -5.11
CA GLN A 48 4.27 -0.63 -5.75
C GLN A 48 3.17 -1.22 -6.63
N LEU A 49 3.46 -2.28 -7.39
CA LEU A 49 2.46 -2.99 -8.19
C LEU A 49 1.38 -3.63 -7.29
N LYS A 50 1.77 -4.33 -6.22
CA LYS A 50 0.82 -4.93 -5.27
C LYS A 50 -0.09 -3.89 -4.62
N ILE A 51 0.47 -2.74 -4.24
CA ILE A 51 -0.29 -1.58 -3.75
C ILE A 51 -1.32 -1.11 -4.78
N ILE A 52 -0.93 -0.98 -6.04
CA ILE A 52 -1.82 -0.53 -7.11
C ILE A 52 -2.94 -1.56 -7.33
N SER A 53 -2.62 -2.85 -7.37
CA SER A 53 -3.62 -3.93 -7.50
C SER A 53 -4.66 -3.90 -6.38
N LEU A 54 -4.21 -3.69 -5.13
CA LEU A 54 -5.11 -3.55 -3.98
C LEU A 54 -6.05 -2.35 -4.14
N LEU A 55 -5.53 -1.21 -4.58
CA LEU A 55 -6.34 0.00 -4.80
C LEU A 55 -7.37 -0.20 -5.93
N ILE A 56 -6.99 -0.85 -7.04
CA ILE A 56 -7.90 -1.18 -8.14
C ILE A 56 -9.03 -2.06 -7.62
N HIS A 57 -8.69 -3.14 -6.88
CA HIS A 57 -9.68 -4.04 -6.30
C HIS A 57 -10.70 -3.31 -5.40
N ILE A 58 -10.22 -2.38 -4.54
CA ILE A 58 -11.10 -1.58 -3.67
C ILE A 58 -12.02 -0.66 -4.48
N ILE A 59 -11.55 -0.10 -5.59
CA ILE A 59 -12.35 0.77 -6.47
C ILE A 59 -13.41 -0.04 -7.20
N GLU A 60 -13.07 -1.21 -7.73
CA GLU A 60 -14.01 -2.09 -8.45
C GLU A 60 -15.10 -2.67 -7.54
N ASN A 61 -14.79 -2.89 -6.26
CA ASN A 61 -15.69 -3.52 -5.30
C ASN A 61 -16.35 -2.52 -4.33
N LYS A 62 -16.15 -1.21 -4.50
CA LYS A 62 -16.86 -0.21 -3.70
C LYS A 62 -18.34 -0.14 -4.12
N PRO A 63 -19.29 -0.26 -3.18
CA PRO A 63 -20.70 -0.07 -3.50
C PRO A 63 -20.92 1.36 -4.01
N LYS A 64 -21.72 1.49 -5.07
CA LYS A 64 -22.08 2.78 -5.70
C LYS A 64 -22.89 3.66 -4.76
#